data_AF-A0A822HTA2-F1
#
_entry.id   AF-A0A822HTA2-F1
#
_cell.length_a   1.000
_cell.length_b   1.000
_cell.length_c   1.000
_cell.angle_alpha   90.00
_cell.angle_beta   90.00
_cell.angle_gamma   90.00
#
_symmetry.space_group_name_H-M   'P 1'
#
loop_
_entity.id
_entity.type
_entity.pdbx_description
1 polymer ?
#
loop_
_entity_poly.entity_id
_entity_poly.type
_entity_poly.pdbx_seq_one_letter_code
_entity_poly.pdbx_strand_id
1 'polypeptide(L)' 'MIGPKCGLMRPRPLNRRHLGDYFDERIQQRHQSFVVTADNRYIISTGYWDKSFRVQSTDIAKISQVLYG' A
#
# COMPACT_ATOMS: atom_id res chain seq x y z
N MET A 1 42.05 -26.49 3.79
CA MET A 1 40.97 -26.52 2.78
C MET A 1 39.88 -25.55 3.23
N ILE A 2 39.89 -24.34 2.70
CA ILE A 2 38.92 -23.28 3.03
C ILE A 2 38.01 -23.16 1.80
N GLY A 3 36.79 -23.68 1.89
CA GLY A 3 35.79 -23.54 0.81
C GLY A 3 35.26 -22.11 0.73
N PRO A 4 34.85 -21.62 -0.45
CA PRO A 4 34.29 -20.28 -0.58
C PRO A 4 32.89 -20.27 0.03
N LYS A 5 32.64 -19.36 0.98
CA LYS A 5 31.29 -19.07 1.47
C LYS A 5 30.51 -18.44 0.32
N CYS A 6 29.61 -19.20 -0.28
CA CYS A 6 28.59 -18.70 -1.19
C CYS A 6 27.87 -17.52 -0.52
N GLY A 7 28.11 -16.32 -1.01
CA GLY A 7 27.53 -15.09 -0.50
C GLY A 7 26.03 -15.10 -0.71
N LEU A 8 25.27 -15.44 0.34
CA LEU A 8 23.86 -15.11 0.46
C LEU A 8 23.74 -13.58 0.41
N MET A 9 23.45 -13.06 -0.79
CA MET A 9 23.01 -11.70 -0.99
C MET A 9 21.71 -11.54 -0.22
N ARG A 10 21.79 -11.01 1.01
CA ARG A 10 20.60 -10.65 1.77
C ARG A 10 19.81 -9.68 0.91
N PRO A 11 18.56 -9.99 0.50
CA PRO A 11 17.76 -9.02 -0.22
C PRO A 11 17.69 -7.78 0.67
N ARG A 12 18.07 -6.62 0.12
CA ARG A 12 17.84 -5.35 0.79
C ARG A 12 16.37 -5.34 1.23
N PRO A 13 16.03 -4.93 2.46
CA PRO A 13 14.63 -4.81 2.84
C PRO A 13 13.98 -3.91 1.79
N LEU A 14 13.12 -4.52 0.97
CA LEU A 14 12.33 -3.77 0.00
C LEU A 14 11.57 -2.77 0.84
N ASN A 15 11.77 -1.48 0.58
CA ASN A 15 11.06 -0.42 1.27
C ASN A 15 9.57 -0.60 0.95
N ARG A 16 8.88 -1.37 1.78
CA ARG A 16 7.50 -1.76 1.58
C ARG A 16 6.68 -0.57 2.02
N ARG A 17 6.23 0.19 1.04
CA ARG A 17 5.32 1.31 1.26
C ARG A 17 3.99 0.74 1.76
N HIS A 18 3.50 1.30 2.86
CA HIS A 18 2.18 1.00 3.41
C HIS A 18 1.32 2.25 3.28
N LEU A 19 0.02 2.06 3.06
CA LEU A 19 -0.95 3.16 2.98
C LEU A 19 -1.10 3.89 4.34
N GLY A 20 -0.63 3.26 5.43
CA GLY A 20 -0.36 3.92 6.72
C GLY A 20 -1.62 4.32 7.51
N ASP A 21 -2.79 3.91 7.05
CA ASP A 21 -4.08 4.41 7.50
C ASP A 21 -4.91 3.29 8.13
N TYR A 22 -5.81 3.63 9.06
CA TYR A 22 -6.56 2.63 9.83
C TYR A 22 -7.76 2.13 9.01
N PHE A 23 -7.61 0.97 8.39
CA PHE A 23 -8.72 0.25 7.76
C PHE A 23 -9.70 -0.26 8.82
N ASP A 24 -10.97 -0.43 8.45
CA ASP A 24 -11.93 -1.07 9.33
C ASP A 24 -11.57 -2.55 9.48
N GLU A 25 -11.17 -2.96 10.68
CA GLU A 25 -10.81 -4.34 11.01
C GLU A 25 -11.99 -5.32 10.84
N ARG A 26 -13.22 -4.80 10.84
CA ARG A 26 -14.44 -5.60 10.64
C ARG A 26 -14.61 -6.01 9.18
N ILE A 27 -13.94 -5.33 8.25
CA ILE A 27 -14.05 -5.54 6.81
C ILE A 27 -12.78 -6.21 6.31
N GLN A 28 -12.92 -7.38 5.67
CA GLN A 28 -11.80 -8.01 4.98
C GLN A 28 -11.39 -7.20 3.75
N GLN A 29 -10.20 -6.62 3.79
CA GLN A 29 -9.61 -5.93 2.65
C GLN A 29 -9.31 -6.93 1.53
N ARG A 30 -9.92 -6.70 0.36
CA ARG A 30 -9.75 -7.54 -0.83
C ARG A 30 -9.05 -6.74 -1.92
N HIS A 31 -8.55 -7.43 -2.95
CA HIS A 31 -7.93 -6.79 -4.11
C HIS A 31 -8.85 -5.73 -4.76
N GLN A 32 -10.16 -5.99 -4.78
CA GLN A 32 -11.18 -5.05 -5.29
C GLN A 32 -11.38 -3.79 -4.44
N SER A 33 -10.84 -3.73 -3.22
CA SER A 33 -10.89 -2.53 -2.36
C SER A 33 -9.87 -1.46 -2.77
N PHE A 34 -9.02 -1.76 -3.76
CA PHE A 34 -7.96 -0.89 -4.22
C PHE A 34 -8.02 -0.78 -5.75
N VAL A 35 -8.10 0.44 -6.25
CA VAL A 35 -8.06 0.74 -7.68
C VAL A 35 -6.95 1.76 -7.93
N VAL A 36 -6.18 1.54 -8.98
CA VAL A 36 -5.12 2.48 -9.39
C VAL A 36 -5.64 3.31 -10.56
N THR A 37 -5.33 4.60 -10.57
CA THR A 37 -5.63 5.46 -11.72
C THR A 37 -4.84 5.01 -12.94
N ALA A 38 -5.34 5.28 -14.16
CA ALA A 38 -4.69 4.83 -15.40
C ALA A 38 -3.26 5.37 -15.59
N ASP A 39 -2.96 6.52 -14.97
CA ASP A 39 -1.63 7.14 -14.97
C ASP A 39 -0.72 6.63 -13.84
N ASN A 40 -1.17 5.69 -13.02
CA ASN A 40 -0.46 5.12 -11.87
C ASN A 40 0.03 6.15 -10.84
N ARG A 41 -0.56 7.34 -10.80
CA ARG A 41 -0.18 8.40 -9.85
C ARG A 41 -0.95 8.32 -8.54
N TYR A 42 -2.13 7.70 -8.56
CA TYR A 42 -3.00 7.61 -7.39
C TYR A 42 -3.57 6.20 -7.21
N ILE A 43 -3.77 5.84 -5.94
CA ILE A 43 -4.50 4.67 -5.48
C ILE A 43 -5.77 5.19 -4.81
N ILE A 44 -6.90 4.66 -5.25
CA ILE A 44 -8.19 4.85 -4.60
C ILE A 44 -8.42 3.62 -3.71
N SER A 45 -8.59 3.86 -2.43
CA SER A 45 -8.83 2.82 -1.43
C SER A 45 -10.18 3.01 -0.73
N THR A 46 -10.81 1.90 -0.39
CA THR A 46 -12.09 1.83 0.35
C THR A 46 -11.98 0.85 1.52
N GLY A 47 -13.00 0.82 2.39
CA GLY A 47 -13.02 -0.04 3.58
C GLY A 47 -12.43 0.63 4.83
N TYR A 48 -12.55 1.94 4.92
CA TYR A 48 -12.28 2.72 6.14
C TYR A 48 -13.49 2.68 7.08
N TRP A 49 -13.24 2.83 8.38
CA TRP A 49 -14.27 2.81 9.43
C TRP A 49 -15.32 3.93 9.25
N ASP A 50 -14.92 5.05 8.66
CA ASP A 50 -15.76 6.20 8.35
C ASP A 50 -16.50 6.07 7.01
N LYS A 51 -16.38 4.91 6.35
CA LYS A 51 -16.96 4.61 5.03
C LYS A 51 -16.52 5.58 3.93
N SER A 52 -15.40 6.28 4.12
CA SER A 52 -14.84 7.18 3.12
C SER A 52 -14.16 6.43 1.97
N PHE A 53 -14.02 7.12 0.84
CA PHE A 53 -13.05 6.75 -0.19
C PHE A 53 -11.85 7.68 -0.10
N ARG A 54 -10.64 7.13 -0.16
CA ARG A 54 -9.41 7.93 -0.05
C ARG A 54 -8.58 7.82 -1.31
N VAL A 55 -8.13 8.96 -1.81
CA VAL A 55 -7.22 9.07 -2.95
C VAL A 55 -5.82 9.32 -2.40
N GLN A 56 -4.93 8.35 -2.56
CA GLN A 56 -3.56 8.36 -2.04
C GLN A 56 -2.56 8.40 -3.19
N SER A 57 -1.52 9.23 -3.09
CA SER A 57 -0.44 9.25 -4.09
C SER A 57 0.38 7.96 -4.04
N THR A 58 0.74 7.40 -5.19
CA THR A 58 1.56 6.18 -5.29
C THR A 58 3.02 6.39 -4.85
N ASP A 59 3.53 7.62 -4.96
CA ASP A 59 4.93 7.92 -4.62
C ASP A 59 5.16 7.91 -3.11
N ILE A 60 4.36 8.69 -2.39
CA ILE A 60 4.56 9.01 -0.95
C ILE A 60 3.46 8.38 -0.07
N ALA A 61 2.44 7.74 -0.63
CA ALA A 61 1.25 7.24 0.08
C ALA A 61 0.47 8.34 0.84
N LYS A 62 0.70 9.61 0.49
CA LYS A 62 0.00 10.75 1.10
C LYS A 62 -1.45 10.78 0.61
N ILE A 63 -2.39 10.94 1.54
CA ILE A 63 -3.80 11.18 1.24
C ILE A 63 -3.93 12.56 0.61
N SER A 64 -4.40 12.59 -0.64
CA SER A 64 -4.67 13.83 -1.38
C SER A 64 -6.11 14.29 -1.16
N GLN A 65 -7.05 13.35 -1.10
CA GLN A 65 -8.48 13.63 -0.95
C GLN A 65 -9.17 12.53 -0.15
N VAL A 66 -10.19 12.94 0.60
CA VAL A 66 -11.14 12.06 1.28
C VAL A 66 -12.53 12.41 0.77
N LEU A 67 -13.22 11.43 0.24
CA LEU A 67 -14.54 11.55 -0.37
C LEU A 67 -15.58 10.93 0.57
N TYR A 68 -16.62 11.69 0.86
CA TYR A 68 -17.80 11.27 1.59
C TYR A 68 -19.01 11.34 0.64
N GLY A 69 -19.88 10.33 0.71
CA GLY A 69 -21.13 10.28 -0.04
C GLY A 69 -22.30 10.85 0.73
#